data_AF-A0A947YVY3-F1
#
_entry.id   AF-A0A947YVY3-F1
#
_cell.length_a   1.000
_cell.length_b   1.000
_cell.length_c   1.000
_cell.angle_alpha   90.00
_cell.angle_beta   90.00
_cell.angle_gamma   90.00
#
_symmetry.space_group_name_H-M   'P 1'
#
loop_
_entity.id
_entity.type
_entity.pdbx_description
1 polymer ?
#
loop_
_entity_poly.entity_id
_entity_poly.type
_entity_poly.pdbx_seq_one_letter_code
_entity_poly.pdbx_strand_id
1 'polypeptide(L)'
;MAVINREEKFHKVLKFLISFHNPKVVALMAARGFDVEALNEGWGLLKNAACWMFEIKQLDNTSIAVKTDTIAKLDRWENTWFDVTEAALSRLFPEISKKLLAGISRSSGFGVVKNIQNFVTRLEDLEKEQSEESKAALSMLEKRGFVKAERDNIKLLLEDVTLEKMSEEFLIDPDMIEKRKKQEEEIWGWYLDWAKTARTVVASEKIRDLMGINESWDEPRHEKEDSDDYMSFLE
;
A
#
# COMPACT_ATOMS: atom_id res chain seq x y z
N MET A 1 -3.77 -0.57 24.83
CA MET A 1 -4.50 -1.48 23.93
C MET A 1 -4.14 -1.08 22.51
N ALA A 2 -3.48 -1.94 21.75
CA ALA A 2 -3.13 -1.64 20.37
C ALA A 2 -4.39 -1.37 19.54
N VAL A 3 -4.36 -0.33 18.72
CA VAL A 3 -5.45 -0.01 17.78
C VAL A 3 -5.34 -1.00 16.63
N ILE A 4 -6.19 -2.04 16.65
CA ILE A 4 -6.22 -3.05 15.58
C ILE A 4 -6.67 -2.37 14.29
N ASN A 5 -5.86 -2.49 13.23
CA ASN A 5 -6.17 -1.90 11.94
C ASN A 5 -7.24 -2.73 11.19
N ARG A 6 -7.80 -2.16 10.12
CA ARG A 6 -8.91 -2.79 9.37
C ARG A 6 -8.53 -4.14 8.76
N GLU A 7 -7.32 -4.25 8.22
CA GLU A 7 -6.84 -5.47 7.56
C GLU A 7 -6.67 -6.61 8.57
N GLU A 8 -6.16 -6.30 9.76
CA GLU A 8 -6.05 -7.23 10.88
C GLU A 8 -7.42 -7.75 11.33
N LYS A 9 -8.46 -6.89 11.38
CA LYS A 9 -9.83 -7.34 11.69
C LYS A 9 -10.32 -8.35 10.66
N PHE A 10 -10.12 -8.08 9.37
CA PHE A 10 -10.54 -8.99 8.30
C PHE A 10 -9.75 -10.30 8.30
N HIS A 11 -8.45 -10.27 8.57
CA HIS A 11 -7.67 -11.50 8.74
C HIS A 11 -8.20 -12.37 9.88
N LYS A 12 -8.55 -11.77 11.03
CA LYS A 12 -9.14 -12.50 12.16
C LYS A 12 -10.49 -13.12 11.81
N VAL A 13 -11.37 -12.36 11.16
CA VAL A 13 -12.67 -12.84 10.70
C VAL A 13 -12.50 -14.00 9.71
N LEU A 14 -11.62 -13.84 8.71
CA LEU A 14 -11.36 -14.86 7.70
C LEU A 14 -10.83 -16.16 8.32
N LYS A 15 -9.86 -16.04 9.22
CA LYS A 15 -9.29 -17.18 9.94
C LYS A 15 -10.33 -17.91 10.79
N PHE A 16 -11.21 -17.15 11.45
CA PHE A 16 -12.34 -17.70 12.19
C PHE A 16 -13.31 -18.45 11.27
N LEU A 17 -13.72 -17.86 10.15
CA LEU A 17 -14.65 -18.48 9.19
C LEU A 17 -14.07 -19.75 8.56
N ILE A 18 -12.80 -19.74 8.18
CA ILE A 18 -12.13 -20.91 7.57
C ILE A 18 -12.01 -22.05 8.59
N SER A 19 -11.84 -21.77 9.89
CA SER A 19 -11.64 -22.79 10.93
C SER A 19 -12.76 -23.83 11.02
N PHE A 20 -13.96 -23.53 10.51
CA PHE A 20 -15.09 -24.45 10.44
C PHE A 20 -14.90 -25.59 9.42
N HIS A 21 -13.79 -25.62 8.67
CA HIS A 21 -13.35 -26.84 7.98
C HIS A 21 -13.02 -27.97 8.98
N ASN A 22 -12.77 -27.66 10.26
CA ASN A 22 -12.42 -28.62 11.29
C ASN A 22 -13.69 -29.16 11.98
N PRO A 23 -13.99 -30.47 11.88
CA PRO A 23 -15.20 -31.05 12.47
C PRO A 23 -15.33 -30.84 13.99
N LYS A 24 -14.21 -30.74 14.71
CA LYS A 24 -14.22 -30.48 16.16
C LYS A 24 -14.70 -29.06 16.47
N VAL A 25 -14.30 -28.07 15.66
CA VAL A 25 -14.76 -26.69 15.79
C VAL A 25 -16.26 -26.63 15.53
N VAL A 26 -16.72 -27.26 14.44
CA VAL A 26 -18.15 -27.35 14.09
C VAL A 26 -18.96 -27.93 15.24
N ALA A 27 -18.57 -29.08 15.79
CA ALA A 27 -19.29 -29.74 16.87
C ALA A 27 -19.38 -28.87 18.14
N LEU A 28 -18.27 -28.22 18.54
CA LEU A 28 -18.23 -27.37 19.74
C LEU A 28 -19.06 -26.10 19.59
N MET A 29 -19.04 -25.49 18.41
CA MET A 29 -19.75 -24.24 18.14
C MET A 29 -21.24 -24.48 17.87
N ALA A 30 -21.61 -25.58 17.22
CA ALA A 30 -23.01 -25.97 17.01
C ALA A 30 -23.76 -26.17 18.34
N ALA A 31 -23.07 -26.65 19.38
CA ALA A 31 -23.64 -26.74 20.73
C ALA A 31 -24.03 -25.38 21.34
N ARG A 32 -23.59 -24.27 20.74
CA ARG A 32 -23.93 -22.89 21.13
C ARG A 32 -24.75 -22.15 20.07
N GLY A 33 -25.33 -22.87 19.11
CA GLY A 33 -26.19 -22.30 18.09
C GLY A 33 -25.45 -21.70 16.89
N PHE A 34 -24.15 -21.95 16.73
CA PHE A 34 -23.46 -21.62 15.48
C PHE A 34 -23.84 -22.65 14.41
N ASP A 35 -24.61 -22.22 13.42
CA ASP A 35 -25.08 -23.06 12.33
C ASP A 35 -24.62 -22.54 10.97
N VAL A 36 -25.17 -23.13 9.90
CA VAL A 36 -24.85 -22.75 8.52
C VAL A 36 -25.33 -21.33 8.20
N GLU A 37 -26.40 -20.87 8.84
CA GLU A 37 -26.93 -19.51 8.66
C GLU A 37 -25.96 -18.49 9.24
N ALA A 38 -25.48 -18.71 10.46
CA ALA A 38 -24.44 -17.89 11.09
C ALA A 38 -23.14 -17.87 10.25
N LEU A 39 -22.73 -19.02 9.70
CA LEU A 39 -21.56 -19.09 8.83
C LEU A 39 -21.75 -18.26 7.54
N ASN A 40 -22.93 -18.37 6.91
CA ASN A 40 -23.26 -17.63 5.70
C ASN A 40 -23.36 -16.12 5.96
N GLU A 41 -23.92 -15.72 7.11
CA GLU A 41 -23.96 -14.33 7.57
C GLU A 41 -22.54 -13.76 7.66
N GLY A 42 -21.62 -14.46 8.34
CA GLY A 42 -20.24 -14.02 8.47
C GLY A 42 -19.51 -13.87 7.12
N TRP A 43 -19.71 -14.80 6.18
CA TRP A 43 -19.17 -14.66 4.82
C TRP A 43 -19.79 -13.50 4.04
N GLY A 44 -21.10 -13.27 4.18
CA GLY A 44 -21.81 -12.15 3.55
C GLY A 44 -21.30 -10.80 4.06
N LEU A 45 -21.18 -10.66 5.38
CA LEU A 45 -20.65 -9.47 6.03
C LEU A 45 -19.18 -9.20 5.64
N LEU A 46 -18.33 -10.23 5.62
CA LEU A 46 -16.93 -10.10 5.18
C LEU A 46 -16.85 -9.64 3.72
N LYS A 47 -17.65 -10.24 2.83
CA LYS A 47 -17.71 -9.84 1.42
C LYS A 47 -18.12 -8.37 1.28
N ASN A 48 -19.18 -7.95 1.96
CA ASN A 48 -19.67 -6.57 1.89
C ASN A 48 -18.62 -5.57 2.39
N ALA A 49 -17.94 -5.86 3.50
CA ALA A 49 -16.92 -4.98 4.07
C ALA A 49 -15.60 -4.96 3.25
N ALA A 50 -15.16 -6.11 2.73
CA ALA A 50 -13.89 -6.24 2.01
C ALA A 50 -13.99 -5.81 0.54
N CYS A 51 -15.09 -6.15 -0.14
CA CYS A 51 -15.26 -5.95 -1.58
C CYS A 51 -16.06 -4.68 -1.94
N TRP A 52 -16.24 -3.74 -1.01
CA TRP A 52 -17.02 -2.51 -1.20
C TRP A 52 -16.59 -1.70 -2.45
N MET A 53 -15.31 -1.73 -2.83
CA MET A 53 -14.81 -1.04 -4.04
C MET A 53 -15.40 -1.60 -5.35
N PHE A 54 -15.82 -2.86 -5.38
CA PHE A 54 -16.50 -3.44 -6.54
C PHE A 54 -17.97 -3.00 -6.67
N GLU A 55 -18.56 -2.44 -5.61
CA GLU A 55 -19.88 -1.79 -5.68
C GLU A 55 -19.81 -0.37 -6.25
N ILE A 56 -18.61 0.23 -6.30
CA ILE A 56 -18.37 1.52 -6.93
C ILE A 56 -18.44 1.32 -8.44
N LYS A 57 -19.63 1.51 -9.01
CA LYS A 57 -19.91 1.47 -10.46
C LYS A 57 -19.16 2.51 -11.32
N GLN A 58 -18.13 3.18 -10.80
CA GLN A 58 -17.53 4.38 -11.39
C GLN A 58 -15.99 4.36 -11.47
N LEU A 59 -15.33 3.22 -11.34
CA LEU A 59 -13.98 3.11 -11.90
C LEU A 59 -14.12 2.93 -13.41
N ASP A 60 -14.26 4.06 -14.11
CA ASP A 60 -14.16 4.08 -15.57
C ASP A 60 -12.81 3.45 -15.94
N ASN A 61 -12.84 2.32 -16.65
CA ASN A 61 -11.63 1.61 -17.08
C ASN A 61 -10.70 2.53 -17.90
N THR A 62 -11.26 3.59 -18.48
CA THR A 62 -10.53 4.65 -19.17
C THR A 62 -9.57 5.38 -18.22
N SER A 63 -10.01 5.74 -17.02
CA SER A 63 -9.18 6.42 -16.01
C SER A 63 -8.06 5.52 -15.49
N ILE A 64 -8.26 4.20 -15.41
CA ILE A 64 -7.20 3.25 -15.01
C ILE A 64 -6.13 3.12 -16.11
N ALA A 65 -6.55 3.10 -17.38
CA ALA A 65 -5.63 3.04 -18.52
C ALA A 65 -4.80 4.33 -18.65
N VAL A 66 -5.41 5.50 -18.47
CA VAL A 66 -4.72 6.80 -18.49
C VAL A 66 -3.65 6.87 -17.38
N LYS A 67 -3.97 6.45 -16.15
CA LYS A 67 -2.98 6.38 -15.05
C LYS A 67 -1.78 5.51 -15.37
N THR A 68 -2.01 4.37 -16.02
CA THR A 68 -0.93 3.44 -16.36
C THR A 68 0.03 4.06 -17.38
N ASP A 69 -0.50 4.83 -18.34
CA ASP A 69 0.31 5.55 -19.34
C ASP A 69 1.09 6.73 -18.72
N THR A 70 0.45 7.55 -17.87
CA THR A 70 1.12 8.67 -17.18
C THR A 70 2.21 8.18 -16.23
N ILE A 71 1.97 7.11 -15.46
CA ILE A 71 3.00 6.50 -14.60
C ILE A 71 4.15 5.91 -15.44
N ALA A 72 3.86 5.27 -16.58
CA ALA A 72 4.90 4.76 -17.48
C ALA A 72 5.72 5.87 -18.15
N LYS A 73 5.14 7.06 -18.36
CA LYS A 73 5.87 8.25 -18.81
C LYS A 73 6.79 8.78 -17.71
N LEU A 74 6.29 8.85 -16.47
CA LEU A 74 7.09 9.24 -15.31
C LEU A 74 8.26 8.27 -15.08
N ASP A 75 8.03 6.95 -15.19
CA ASP A 75 9.09 5.94 -15.02
C ASP A 75 10.18 6.06 -16.09
N ARG A 76 9.80 6.26 -17.35
CA ARG A 76 10.77 6.52 -18.43
C ARG A 76 11.54 7.83 -18.23
N TRP A 77 10.86 8.84 -17.71
CA TRP A 77 11.47 10.12 -17.37
C TRP A 77 12.51 9.95 -16.26
N GLU A 78 12.15 9.24 -15.16
CA GLU A 78 13.04 8.93 -14.03
C GLU A 78 14.33 8.27 -14.52
N ASN A 79 14.16 7.18 -15.28
CA ASN A 79 15.27 6.39 -15.79
C ASN A 79 16.19 7.16 -16.75
N THR A 80 15.66 8.18 -17.44
CA THR A 80 16.46 9.01 -18.35
C THR A 80 17.19 10.12 -17.59
N TRP A 81 16.44 10.91 -16.82
CA TRP A 81 16.96 12.17 -16.30
C TRP A 81 17.75 12.03 -15.01
N PHE A 82 17.53 10.97 -14.22
CA PHE A 82 18.40 10.72 -13.06
C PHE A 82 19.80 10.29 -13.51
N ASP A 83 19.89 9.40 -14.50
CA ASP A 83 21.18 8.98 -15.07
C ASP A 83 21.89 10.16 -15.75
N VAL A 84 21.16 11.00 -16.50
CA VAL A 84 21.74 12.22 -17.10
C VAL A 84 22.21 13.20 -16.02
N THR A 85 21.43 13.40 -14.95
CA THR A 85 21.78 14.31 -13.85
C THR A 85 23.02 13.83 -13.11
N GLU A 86 23.08 12.54 -12.79
CA GLU A 86 24.26 11.94 -12.16
C GLU A 86 25.48 12.06 -13.06
N ALA A 87 25.38 11.71 -14.33
CA ALA A 87 26.49 11.81 -15.28
C ALA A 87 26.95 13.27 -15.51
N ALA A 88 26.01 14.23 -15.49
CA ALA A 88 26.30 15.64 -15.69
C ALA A 88 27.04 16.27 -14.51
N LEU A 89 26.66 15.90 -13.28
CA LEU A 89 27.07 16.61 -12.06
C LEU A 89 28.09 15.84 -11.22
N SER A 90 28.11 14.51 -11.22
CA SER A 90 28.97 13.70 -10.34
C SER A 90 30.46 14.06 -10.38
N ARG A 91 30.98 14.45 -11.56
CA ARG A 91 32.40 14.81 -11.72
C ARG A 91 32.75 16.25 -11.34
N LEU A 92 31.84 17.19 -11.61
CA LEU A 92 32.13 18.64 -11.51
C LEU A 92 31.45 19.31 -10.32
N PHE A 93 30.31 18.76 -9.88
CA PHE A 93 29.46 19.27 -8.81
C PHE A 93 28.95 18.09 -7.94
N PRO A 94 29.85 17.30 -7.33
CA PRO A 94 29.50 16.05 -6.65
C PRO A 94 28.52 16.24 -5.49
N GLU A 95 28.65 17.32 -4.72
CA GLU A 95 27.78 17.59 -3.58
C GLU A 95 26.37 18.01 -4.02
N ILE A 96 26.25 18.76 -5.12
CA ILE A 96 24.95 19.08 -5.73
C ILE A 96 24.30 17.80 -6.30
N SER A 97 25.08 16.95 -6.97
CA SER A 97 24.59 15.66 -7.47
C SER A 97 24.02 14.80 -6.35
N LYS A 98 24.77 14.64 -5.25
CA LYS A 98 24.30 13.91 -4.05
C LYS A 98 23.05 14.54 -3.46
N LYS A 99 22.99 15.88 -3.36
CA LYS A 99 21.83 16.59 -2.79
C LYS A 99 20.56 16.34 -3.60
N LEU A 100 20.64 16.45 -4.93
CA LEU A 100 19.49 16.23 -5.82
C LEU A 100 19.01 14.78 -5.75
N LEU A 101 19.93 13.81 -5.77
CA LEU A 101 19.62 12.38 -5.85
C LEU A 101 19.56 11.66 -4.48
N ALA A 102 19.69 12.39 -3.37
CA ALA A 102 19.74 11.81 -2.03
C ALA A 102 18.50 10.95 -1.71
N GLY A 103 18.72 9.69 -1.32
CA GLY A 103 17.64 8.79 -0.91
C GLY A 103 16.66 8.42 -2.03
N ILE A 104 17.05 8.65 -3.29
CA ILE A 104 16.30 8.20 -4.45
C ILE A 104 16.82 6.82 -4.84
N SER A 105 16.03 5.78 -4.59
CA SER A 105 16.26 4.46 -5.18
C SER A 105 15.31 4.29 -6.36
N ARG A 106 15.81 3.68 -7.45
CA ARG A 106 14.97 3.36 -8.61
C ARG A 106 13.75 2.60 -8.11
N SER A 107 12.58 3.10 -8.46
CA SER A 107 11.31 2.55 -8.04
C SER A 107 10.45 2.30 -9.26
N SER A 108 9.43 1.44 -9.12
CA SER A 108 8.47 1.16 -10.18
C SER A 108 7.07 1.52 -9.71
N GLY A 109 6.21 1.94 -10.64
CA GLY A 109 4.82 2.30 -10.32
C GLY A 109 4.73 3.60 -9.52
N PHE A 110 3.84 3.66 -8.52
CA PHE A 110 3.59 4.90 -7.77
C PHE A 110 4.79 5.42 -6.94
N GLY A 111 5.81 4.58 -6.67
CA GLY A 111 7.04 5.03 -6.03
C GLY A 111 7.76 6.13 -6.83
N VAL A 112 7.67 6.06 -8.15
CA VAL A 112 8.31 6.97 -9.11
C VAL A 112 7.81 8.41 -8.90
N VAL A 113 6.51 8.58 -8.65
CA VAL A 113 5.89 9.89 -8.44
C VAL A 113 6.56 10.63 -7.29
N LYS A 114 6.80 9.94 -6.17
CA LYS A 114 7.43 10.53 -4.99
C LYS A 114 8.90 10.88 -5.24
N ASN A 115 9.62 10.02 -5.95
CA ASN A 115 11.01 10.27 -6.31
C ASN A 115 11.16 11.52 -7.18
N ILE A 116 10.33 11.63 -8.22
CA ILE A 116 10.33 12.77 -9.13
C ILE A 116 9.88 14.04 -8.40
N GLN A 117 8.86 13.99 -7.54
CA GLN A 117 8.46 15.14 -6.71
C GLN A 117 9.62 15.65 -5.85
N ASN A 118 10.30 14.75 -5.12
CA ASN A 118 11.45 15.11 -4.31
C ASN A 118 12.57 15.73 -5.15
N PHE A 119 12.85 15.16 -6.32
CA PHE A 119 13.85 15.69 -7.24
C PHE A 119 13.49 17.09 -7.73
N VAL A 120 12.27 17.32 -8.19
CA VAL A 120 11.78 18.62 -8.68
C VAL A 120 11.84 19.66 -7.56
N THR A 121 11.40 19.33 -6.34
CA THR A 121 11.49 20.26 -5.20
C THR A 121 12.93 20.66 -4.91
N ARG A 122 13.86 19.70 -4.89
CA ARG A 122 15.28 19.98 -4.63
C ARG A 122 15.92 20.81 -5.75
N LEU A 123 15.47 20.60 -6.98
CA LEU A 123 15.90 21.40 -8.12
C LEU A 123 15.43 22.85 -7.99
N GLU A 124 14.19 23.08 -7.57
CA GLU A 124 13.67 24.42 -7.29
C GLU A 124 14.40 25.10 -6.12
N ASP A 125 14.77 24.34 -5.09
CA ASP A 125 15.57 24.87 -3.99
C ASP A 125 16.98 25.25 -4.45
N LEU A 126 17.59 24.45 -5.33
CA LEU A 126 18.87 24.78 -5.96
C LEU A 126 18.77 26.06 -6.82
N GLU A 127 17.66 26.24 -7.54
CA GLU A 127 17.38 27.47 -8.30
C GLU A 127 17.24 28.70 -7.38
N LYS A 128 16.65 28.55 -6.19
CA LYS A 128 16.47 29.65 -5.23
C LYS A 128 17.77 30.06 -4.53
N GLU A 129 18.72 29.14 -4.35
CA GLU A 129 19.99 29.42 -3.68
C GLU A 129 20.84 30.48 -4.39
N GLN A 130 20.70 30.61 -5.72
CA GLN A 130 21.36 31.65 -6.54
C GLN A 130 22.89 31.78 -6.35
N SER A 131 23.54 30.76 -5.78
CA SER A 131 24.98 30.72 -5.65
C SER A 131 25.65 30.51 -7.01
N GLU A 132 26.90 30.93 -7.16
CA GLU A 132 27.64 30.73 -8.41
C GLU A 132 27.81 29.24 -8.76
N GLU A 133 27.94 28.38 -7.74
CA GLU A 133 28.01 26.93 -7.92
C GLU A 133 26.66 26.35 -8.37
N SER A 134 25.55 26.80 -7.77
CA SER A 134 24.19 26.38 -8.14
C SER A 134 23.87 26.79 -9.59
N LYS A 135 24.22 28.01 -10.01
CA LYS A 135 24.05 28.48 -11.40
C LYS A 135 24.89 27.66 -12.38
N ALA A 136 26.14 27.36 -12.03
CA ALA A 136 27.02 26.57 -12.90
C ALA A 136 26.53 25.13 -13.06
N ALA A 137 26.02 24.51 -12.00
CA ALA A 137 25.41 23.18 -12.04
C ALA A 137 24.13 23.16 -12.90
N LEU A 138 23.23 24.14 -12.73
CA LEU A 138 22.02 24.27 -13.55
C LEU A 138 22.37 24.49 -15.04
N SER A 139 23.37 25.32 -15.35
CA SER A 139 23.86 25.51 -16.72
C SER A 139 24.44 24.22 -17.31
N MET A 140 25.08 23.38 -16.48
CA MET A 140 25.56 22.06 -16.91
C MET A 140 24.39 21.13 -17.27
N LEU A 141 23.34 21.09 -16.44
CA LEU A 141 22.14 20.30 -16.74
C LEU A 141 21.44 20.76 -18.03
N GLU A 142 21.34 22.07 -18.25
CA GLU A 142 20.78 22.63 -19.48
C GLU A 142 21.59 22.24 -20.72
N LYS A 143 22.93 22.27 -20.64
CA LYS A 143 23.81 21.78 -21.72
C LYS A 143 23.63 20.30 -22.02
N ARG A 144 23.13 19.52 -21.07
CA ARG A 144 22.79 18.09 -21.24
C ARG A 144 21.35 17.84 -21.68
N GLY A 145 20.63 18.91 -22.01
CA GLY A 145 19.26 18.83 -22.53
C GLY A 145 18.18 19.02 -21.48
N PHE A 146 18.54 19.15 -20.19
CA PHE A 146 17.57 19.36 -19.11
C PHE A 146 17.13 20.83 -19.01
N VAL A 147 16.48 21.27 -20.08
CA VAL A 147 16.02 22.65 -20.27
C VAL A 147 14.74 22.92 -19.49
N LYS A 148 14.39 24.20 -19.33
CA LYS A 148 13.18 24.63 -18.63
C LYS A 148 11.90 23.95 -19.14
N ALA A 149 11.76 23.76 -20.45
CA ALA A 149 10.60 23.09 -21.03
C ALA A 149 10.42 21.65 -20.51
N GLU A 150 11.51 20.93 -20.25
CA GLU A 150 11.44 19.58 -19.69
C GLU A 150 11.03 19.59 -18.21
N ARG A 151 11.46 20.61 -17.46
CA ARG A 151 11.04 20.83 -16.07
C ARG A 151 9.56 21.18 -15.99
N ASP A 152 9.06 21.98 -16.92
CA ASP A 152 7.65 22.35 -16.99
C ASP A 152 6.80 21.13 -17.38
N ASN A 153 7.28 20.31 -18.34
CA ASN A 153 6.62 19.07 -18.75
C ASN A 153 6.46 18.08 -17.58
N ILE A 154 7.51 17.85 -16.78
CA ILE A 154 7.41 16.92 -15.66
C ILE A 154 6.48 17.43 -14.55
N LYS A 155 6.41 18.75 -14.33
CA LYS A 155 5.46 19.35 -13.39
C LYS A 155 4.01 19.12 -13.84
N LEU A 156 3.73 19.29 -15.13
CA LEU A 156 2.40 19.00 -15.68
C LEU A 156 2.00 17.53 -15.49
N LEU A 157 2.92 16.59 -15.73
CA LEU A 157 2.66 15.17 -15.49
C LEU A 157 2.43 14.85 -14.01
N LEU A 158 3.13 15.53 -13.09
CA LEU A 158 2.91 15.38 -11.65
C LEU A 158 1.57 16.00 -11.20
N GLU A 159 1.20 17.14 -11.76
CA GLU A 159 -0.10 17.79 -11.50
C GLU A 159 -1.26 16.93 -11.97
N ASP A 160 -1.16 16.34 -13.16
CA ASP A 160 -2.15 15.41 -13.73
C ASP A 160 -2.41 14.23 -12.79
N VAL A 161 -1.35 13.53 -12.35
CA VAL A 161 -1.46 12.42 -11.38
C VAL A 161 -2.07 12.88 -10.04
N THR A 162 -1.75 14.10 -9.60
CA THR A 162 -2.24 14.64 -8.32
C THR A 162 -3.73 15.00 -8.41
N LEU A 163 -4.15 15.69 -9.47
CA LEU A 163 -5.54 16.05 -9.72
C LEU A 163 -6.42 14.82 -9.91
N GLU A 164 -5.93 13.82 -10.63
CA GLU A 164 -6.62 12.54 -10.78
C GLU A 164 -6.76 11.81 -9.44
N LYS A 165 -5.69 11.74 -8.62
CA LYS A 165 -5.77 11.14 -7.27
C LYS A 165 -6.79 11.86 -6.39
N MET A 166 -6.82 13.19 -6.44
CA MET A 166 -7.82 13.98 -5.73
C MET A 166 -9.22 13.67 -6.26
N SER A 167 -9.43 13.59 -7.58
CA SER A 167 -10.72 13.18 -8.15
C SER A 167 -11.15 11.78 -7.69
N GLU A 168 -10.17 10.87 -7.55
CA GLU A 168 -10.18 9.63 -6.78
C GLU A 168 -10.95 9.67 -5.47
N GLU A 169 -10.38 10.50 -4.60
CA GLU A 169 -10.80 10.70 -3.23
C GLU A 169 -12.13 11.47 -3.17
N PHE A 170 -12.41 12.37 -4.12
CA PHE A 170 -13.68 13.10 -4.24
C PHE A 170 -14.83 12.28 -4.83
N LEU A 171 -14.55 11.18 -5.55
CA LEU A 171 -15.57 10.26 -6.05
C LEU A 171 -16.09 9.30 -4.98
N ILE A 172 -15.44 9.23 -3.81
CA ILE A 172 -15.93 8.46 -2.66
C ILE A 172 -16.91 9.35 -1.89
N ASP A 173 -18.19 9.21 -2.21
CA ASP A 173 -19.31 9.84 -1.50
C ASP A 173 -19.17 9.69 0.03
N PRO A 174 -19.28 10.76 0.83
CA PRO A 174 -19.28 10.68 2.30
C PRO A 174 -20.24 9.63 2.86
N ASP A 175 -21.40 9.42 2.22
CA ASP A 175 -22.35 8.38 2.62
C ASP A 175 -21.78 6.97 2.39
N MET A 176 -20.92 6.80 1.39
CA MET A 176 -20.19 5.55 1.14
C MET A 176 -19.07 5.32 2.17
N ILE A 177 -18.42 6.38 2.66
CA ILE A 177 -17.44 6.29 3.75
C ILE A 177 -18.15 5.82 5.02
N GLU A 178 -19.30 6.40 5.34
CA GLU A 178 -20.09 6.01 6.51
C GLU A 178 -20.66 4.59 6.36
N LYS A 179 -21.17 4.24 5.16
CA LYS A 179 -21.61 2.86 4.85
C LYS A 179 -20.47 1.86 5.06
N ARG A 180 -19.27 2.17 4.58
CA ARG A 180 -18.07 1.33 4.74
C ARG A 180 -17.71 1.14 6.21
N LYS A 181 -17.74 2.22 7.00
CA LYS A 181 -17.45 2.18 8.44
C LYS A 181 -18.47 1.31 9.16
N LYS A 182 -19.76 1.46 8.85
CA LYS A 182 -20.84 0.64 9.40
C LYS A 182 -20.66 -0.84 9.06
N GLN A 183 -20.32 -1.17 7.81
CA GLN A 183 -20.06 -2.56 7.39
C GLN A 183 -18.87 -3.17 8.13
N GLU A 184 -17.82 -2.39 8.37
CA GLU A 184 -16.67 -2.82 9.18
C GLU A 184 -17.04 -3.06 10.65
N GLU A 185 -17.83 -2.17 11.23
CA GLU A 185 -18.34 -2.32 12.60
C GLU A 185 -19.25 -3.55 12.74
N GLU A 186 -20.09 -3.81 11.74
CA GLU A 186 -21.02 -4.95 11.71
C GLU A 186 -20.28 -6.29 11.67
N ILE A 187 -19.32 -6.47 10.75
CA ILE A 187 -18.54 -7.71 10.69
C ILE A 187 -17.64 -7.89 11.92
N TRP A 188 -17.12 -6.78 12.48
CA TRP A 188 -16.31 -6.86 13.68
C TRP A 188 -17.14 -7.21 14.91
N GLY A 189 -18.34 -6.64 15.03
CA GLY A 189 -19.31 -7.00 16.08
C GLY A 189 -19.69 -8.47 16.01
N TRP A 190 -20.04 -8.95 14.80
CA TRP A 190 -20.33 -10.36 14.55
C TRP A 190 -19.18 -11.28 14.97
N TYR A 191 -17.94 -10.95 14.58
CA TYR A 191 -16.77 -11.73 14.97
C TYR A 191 -16.53 -11.70 16.48
N LEU A 192 -16.65 -10.55 17.14
CA LEU A 192 -16.40 -10.44 18.57
C LEU A 192 -17.39 -11.28 19.39
N ASP A 193 -18.66 -11.32 19.00
CA ASP A 193 -19.67 -12.15 19.65
C ASP A 193 -19.30 -13.63 19.54
N TRP A 194 -19.08 -14.12 18.32
CA TRP A 194 -18.77 -15.52 18.09
C TRP A 194 -17.41 -15.94 18.63
N ALA A 195 -16.39 -15.08 18.56
CA ALA A 195 -15.09 -15.33 19.16
C ALA A 195 -15.19 -15.40 20.69
N LYS A 196 -16.02 -14.54 21.31
CA LYS A 196 -16.27 -14.61 22.76
C LYS A 196 -16.96 -15.93 23.12
N THR A 197 -17.96 -16.35 22.37
CA THR A 197 -18.63 -17.65 22.53
C THR A 197 -17.65 -18.81 22.38
N ALA A 198 -16.82 -18.80 21.33
CA ALA A 198 -15.81 -19.81 21.06
C ALA A 198 -14.79 -19.94 22.19
N ARG A 199 -14.33 -18.83 22.80
CA ARG A 199 -13.44 -18.88 23.98
C ARG A 199 -14.05 -19.65 25.15
N THR A 200 -15.37 -19.67 25.30
CA THR A 200 -16.02 -20.39 26.40
C THR A 200 -16.13 -21.89 26.19
N VAL A 201 -16.20 -22.36 24.93
CA VAL A 201 -16.44 -23.79 24.62
C VAL A 201 -15.22 -24.52 24.08
N VAL A 202 -14.32 -23.80 23.41
CA VAL A 202 -13.07 -24.37 22.91
C VAL A 202 -12.04 -24.25 24.00
N ALA A 203 -11.70 -25.33 24.70
CA ALA A 203 -10.68 -25.31 25.75
C ALA A 203 -9.23 -25.35 25.20
N SER A 204 -9.05 -25.94 24.02
CA SER A 204 -7.71 -26.13 23.43
C SER A 204 -7.17 -24.82 22.87
N GLU A 205 -6.00 -24.41 23.37
CA GLU A 205 -5.23 -23.26 22.87
C GLU A 205 -4.94 -23.39 21.37
N LYS A 206 -4.44 -24.56 20.93
CA LYS A 206 -4.19 -24.84 19.50
C LYS A 206 -5.42 -24.62 18.61
N ILE A 207 -6.62 -24.97 19.10
CA ILE A 207 -7.85 -24.74 18.34
C ILE A 207 -8.22 -23.25 18.35
N ARG A 208 -8.03 -22.54 19.47
CA ARG A 208 -8.24 -21.08 19.53
C ARG A 208 -7.26 -20.32 18.61
N ASP A 209 -6.03 -20.78 18.51
CA ASP A 209 -5.01 -20.22 17.60
C ASP A 209 -5.40 -20.48 16.13
N LEU A 210 -5.86 -21.69 15.82
CA LEU A 210 -6.40 -22.02 14.49
C LEU A 210 -7.56 -21.09 14.11
N MET A 211 -8.42 -20.76 15.08
CA MET A 211 -9.56 -19.85 14.88
C MET A 211 -9.17 -18.35 14.88
N GLY A 212 -7.91 -17.99 15.14
CA GLY A 212 -7.45 -16.60 15.19
C GLY A 212 -7.87 -15.81 16.45
N ILE A 213 -8.32 -16.51 17.48
CA ILE A 213 -8.97 -15.94 18.67
C ILE A 213 -7.96 -15.53 19.76
N ASN A 214 -6.81 -16.21 19.81
CA ASN A 214 -5.77 -16.03 20.82
C ASN A 214 -4.58 -15.15 20.36
N GLU A 215 -4.49 -14.81 19.08
CA GLU A 215 -3.41 -13.96 18.58
C GLU A 215 -3.57 -12.51 19.09
N SER A 216 -2.73 -12.10 20.04
CA SER A 216 -2.38 -10.69 20.23
C SER A 216 -1.31 -10.32 19.21
N TRP A 217 -1.66 -9.50 18.21
CA TRP A 217 -0.69 -8.91 17.30
C TRP A 217 -0.03 -7.73 18.02
N ASP A 218 0.99 -8.01 18.82
CA ASP A 218 2.02 -7.02 19.16
C ASP A 218 3.21 -7.30 18.23
N GLU A 219 3.38 -6.43 17.23
CA GLU A 219 4.46 -6.35 16.23
C GLU A 219 4.69 -7.54 15.27
N PRO A 220 5.08 -7.28 14.01
CA PRO A 220 5.46 -8.33 13.08
C PRO A 220 6.71 -9.02 13.61
N ARG A 221 6.66 -10.35 13.78
CA ARG A 221 7.86 -11.18 13.92
C ARG A 221 8.65 -11.08 12.62
N HIS A 222 9.53 -10.08 12.53
CA HIS A 222 10.74 -10.19 11.74
C HIS A 222 11.65 -11.19 12.44
N GLU A 223 11.42 -12.47 12.18
CA GLU A 223 12.42 -13.50 12.44
C GLU A 223 12.70 -14.25 11.15
N LYS A 224 13.75 -13.70 10.51
CA LYS A 224 14.85 -14.32 9.77
C LYS A 224 14.52 -15.27 8.63
N GLU A 225 14.96 -14.85 7.44
CA GLU A 225 15.39 -15.75 6.38
C GLU A 225 16.29 -16.84 6.98
N ASP A 226 15.75 -18.04 7.14
CA ASP A 226 16.57 -19.26 7.12
C ASP A 226 17.01 -19.48 5.67
N SER A 227 17.94 -18.64 5.20
CA SER A 227 18.82 -18.99 4.09
C SER A 227 20.01 -19.74 4.69
N ASP A 228 19.86 -21.05 4.90
CA ASP A 228 20.97 -22.02 4.98
C ASP A 228 20.42 -23.40 5.42
N ASP A 229 19.65 -24.09 4.56
CA ASP A 229 19.58 -25.57 4.63
C ASP A 229 18.87 -26.21 3.40
N TYR A 230 19.36 -25.97 2.18
CA TYR A 230 18.82 -26.64 0.98
C TYR A 230 19.87 -27.20 0.00
N MET A 231 21.09 -27.53 0.46
CA MET A 231 22.11 -28.17 -0.40
C MET A 231 22.86 -29.36 0.23
N SER A 232 22.23 -30.17 1.08
CA SER A 232 22.86 -31.39 1.64
C SER A 232 22.16 -32.72 1.30
N PHE A 233 21.43 -32.79 0.19
CA PHE A 233 21.00 -34.07 -0.37
C PHE A 233 21.50 -34.23 -1.80
N LEU A 234 22.79 -34.52 -1.96
CA LEU A 234 23.38 -35.29 -3.06
C LEU A 234 24.83 -35.65 -2.66
N GLU A 235 25.01 -36.79 -1.99
CA GLU A 235 26.14 -37.73 -2.13
C GLU A 235 25.86 -39.03 -1.36
#